data_AF-A0A925FTC8-F1
#
_entry.id   AF-A0A925FTC8-F1
#
_cell.length_a   1.000
_cell.length_b   1.000
_cell.length_c   1.000
_cell.angle_alpha   90.00
_cell.angle_beta   90.00
_cell.angle_gamma   90.00
#
_symmetry.space_group_name_H-M   'P 1'
#
loop_
_entity.id
_entity.type
_entity.pdbx_description
1 polymer ?
#
loop_
_entity_poly.entity_id
_entity_poly.type
_entity_poly.pdbx_seq_one_letter_code
_entity_poly.pdbx_strand_id
1 'polypeptide(L)' 'MKPYLIFSILLLLSADVFTQSGTLSGNVKNSNNDILSGATVRLVRLPDSSLVTSSISDESGRFQFTNLGRSAYFLVIT' A
#
# COMPACT_ATOMS: atom_id res chain seq x y z
N MET A 1 -27.78 -32.93 16.04
CA MET A 1 -27.31 -31.97 15.02
C MET A 1 -26.68 -32.76 13.89
N LYS A 2 -27.07 -32.51 12.63
CA LYS A 2 -26.62 -33.33 11.49
C LYS A 2 -25.11 -33.10 11.28
N PRO A 3 -24.27 -34.15 11.22
CA PRO A 3 -22.81 -34.01 11.22
C PRO A 3 -22.28 -33.25 9.99
N TYR A 4 -23.00 -33.30 8.87
CA TYR A 4 -22.70 -32.54 7.64
C TYR A 4 -22.79 -31.02 7.85
N LEU A 5 -23.63 -30.57 8.80
CA LEU A 5 -23.81 -29.17 9.14
C LEU A 5 -22.59 -28.62 9.90
N ILE A 6 -21.98 -29.44 10.76
CA ILE A 6 -20.73 -29.12 11.46
C ILE A 6 -19.56 -29.07 10.48
N PHE A 7 -19.50 -30.02 9.54
CA PHE A 7 -18.46 -30.07 8.51
C PHE A 7 -18.54 -28.86 7.57
N SER A 8 -19.75 -28.44 7.18
CA SER A 8 -19.97 -27.24 6.38
C SER A 8 -19.60 -25.95 7.11
N ILE A 9 -19.79 -25.90 8.43
CA ILE A 9 -19.36 -24.77 9.27
C ILE A 9 -17.83 -24.72 9.37
N LEU A 10 -17.17 -25.85 9.59
CA LEU A 10 -15.71 -25.91 9.73
C LEU A 10 -14.98 -25.50 8.43
N LEU A 11 -15.57 -25.81 7.27
CA LEU A 11 -15.07 -25.38 5.95
C LEU A 11 -15.16 -23.86 5.74
N LEU A 12 -16.19 -23.22 6.30
CA LEU A 12 -16.36 -21.76 6.21
C LEU A 12 -15.40 -21.02 7.15
N LEU A 13 -15.06 -21.62 8.30
CA LEU A 13 -14.11 -21.04 9.27
C LEU A 13 -12.64 -21.09 8.80
N SER A 14 -12.31 -21.90 7.80
CA SER A 14 -10.94 -22.06 7.27
C SER A 14 -10.64 -21.18 6.06
N ALA A 15 -11.55 -20.28 5.69
CA ALA A 15 -11.32 -19.26 4.66
C ALA A 15 -10.52 -18.08 5.24
N ASP A 16 -9.24 -18.29 5.53
CA ASP A 16 -8.31 -17.19 5.76
C ASP A 16 -8.03 -16.48 4.43
N VAL A 17 -8.67 -15.32 4.22
CA VAL A 17 -8.36 -14.44 3.10
C VAL A 17 -7.04 -13.73 3.43
N PHE A 18 -5.92 -14.31 3.00
CA PHE A 18 -4.62 -13.64 3.05
C PHE A 18 -4.65 -12.40 2.15
N THR A 19 -4.98 -11.25 2.71
CA THR A 19 -4.77 -9.97 2.03
C THR A 19 -3.27 -9.72 1.95
N GLN A 20 -2.68 -10.10 0.82
CA GLN A 20 -1.26 -9.84 0.54
C GLN A 20 -1.12 -8.36 0.22
N SER A 21 -0.79 -7.59 1.25
CA SER A 21 -0.63 -6.16 1.13
C SER A 21 0.85 -5.76 1.30
N GLY A 22 1.35 -5.00 0.34
CA GLY A 22 2.71 -4.50 0.31
C GLY A 22 2.84 -3.19 1.08
N THR A 23 4.08 -2.88 1.42
CA THR A 23 4.47 -1.56 1.94
C THR A 23 5.51 -0.96 1.01
N LEU A 24 5.28 0.29 0.59
CA LEU A 24 6.23 1.09 -0.18
C LEU A 24 6.71 2.25 0.70
N SER A 25 8.01 2.35 0.93
CA SER A 25 8.60 3.44 1.69
C SER A 25 9.93 3.86 1.07
N GLY A 26 10.31 5.11 1.26
CA GLY A 26 11.59 5.64 0.80
C GLY A 26 11.85 7.03 1.36
N ASN A 27 12.95 7.64 0.90
CA ASN A 27 13.31 9.02 1.23
C ASN A 27 13.30 9.87 -0.04
N VAL A 28 12.76 11.08 0.07
CA VAL A 28 12.80 12.10 -0.98
C VAL A 28 14.04 12.96 -0.76
N LYS A 29 14.80 13.14 -1.83
CA LYS A 29 16.02 13.95 -1.84
C LYS A 29 16.06 14.85 -3.07
N ASN A 30 16.77 15.97 -2.98
CA ASN A 30 17.01 16.85 -4.11
C ASN A 30 18.19 16.35 -4.98
N SER A 31 18.53 17.08 -6.05
CA SER A 31 19.66 16.77 -6.94
C SER A 31 21.03 16.82 -6.25
N ASN A 32 21.14 17.54 -5.14
CA ASN A 32 22.35 17.65 -4.32
C ASN A 32 22.43 16.54 -3.26
N ASN A 33 21.49 15.59 -3.26
CA ASN A 33 21.35 14.51 -2.28
C ASN A 33 20.97 14.98 -0.87
N ASP A 34 20.49 16.21 -0.72
CA ASP A 34 19.92 16.72 0.53
C ASP A 34 18.53 16.15 0.76
N ILE A 35 18.19 15.96 2.03
CA ILE A 35 16.86 15.49 2.45
C ILE A 35 15.82 16.56 2.13
N LEU A 36 14.73 16.15 1.48
CA LEU A 36 13.61 17.03 1.16
C LEU A 36 12.39 16.70 2.03
N SER A 37 12.17 17.53 3.04
CA SER A 37 10.96 17.52 3.87
C SER A 37 9.83 18.31 3.20
N GLY A 38 8.59 17.90 3.43
CA GLY A 38 7.39 18.58 2.91
C GLY A 38 7.07 18.29 1.44
N ALA A 39 7.78 17.37 0.79
CA ALA A 39 7.50 16.97 -0.58
C ALA A 39 6.20 16.16 -0.64
N THR A 40 5.36 16.45 -1.63
CA THR A 40 4.11 15.70 -1.83
C THR A 40 4.39 14.48 -2.66
N VAL A 41 4.22 13.29 -2.06
CA VAL A 41 4.39 11.99 -2.72
C VAL A 41 3.01 11.40 -2.99
N ARG A 42 2.68 11.17 -4.26
CA ARG A 42 1.40 10.61 -4.70
C ARG A 42 1.63 9.26 -5.35
N LEU A 43 0.82 8.28 -4.95
CA LEU A 43 0.78 6.96 -5.56
C LEU A 43 -0.45 6.89 -6.46
N VAL A 44 -0.24 6.68 -7.76
CA VAL A 44 -1.31 6.53 -8.75
C VAL A 44 -1.30 5.13 -9.34
N ARG A 45 -2.47 4.57 -9.62
CA ARG A 45 -2.61 3.23 -10.22
C ARG A 45 -2.52 3.34 -11.74
N LEU A 46 -1.94 2.33 -12.36
CA LEU A 46 -1.97 2.17 -13.81
C LEU A 46 -3.05 1.18 -14.26
N PRO A 47 -3.63 1.36 -15.45
CA PRO A 47 -3.30 2.38 -16.45
C PRO A 47 -4.07 3.71 -16.32
N ASP A 48 -5.11 3.76 -15.50
CA ASP A 48 -6.07 4.88 -15.44
C ASP A 48 -5.56 6.13 -14.71
N SER A 49 -4.35 6.08 -14.14
CA SER A 49 -3.75 7.15 -13.33
C SER A 49 -4.62 7.59 -12.15
N SER A 50 -5.51 6.70 -11.67
CA SER A 50 -6.36 6.97 -10.51
C SER A 50 -5.50 7.15 -9.25
N LEU A 51 -5.78 8.20 -8.47
CA LEU A 51 -5.08 8.43 -7.22
C LEU A 51 -5.45 7.33 -6.22
N VAL A 52 -4.43 6.62 -5.74
CA VAL A 52 -4.59 5.58 -4.72
C VAL A 52 -4.47 6.21 -3.35
N THR A 53 -3.40 6.98 -3.14
CA THR A 53 -3.10 7.65 -1.88
C THR A 53 -2.01 8.72 -2.06
N SER A 54 -1.83 9.57 -1.06
CA SER A 54 -0.77 10.58 -1.00
C SER A 54 -0.21 10.69 0.41
N SER A 55 1.08 11.02 0.50
CA SER A 55 1.79 11.26 1.75
C SER A 55 2.69 12.48 1.57
N ILE A 56 2.99 13.16 2.67
CA ILE A 56 3.96 14.27 2.70
C ILE A 56 5.22 13.72 3.34
N SER A 57 6.39 13.99 2.75
CA SER A 57 7.65 13.57 3.33
C SER A 57 7.91 14.28 4.67
N ASP A 58 8.38 13.52 5.66
CA ASP A 58 8.68 14.06 6.99
C ASP A 58 10.01 14.85 7.04
N GLU A 59 10.43 15.28 8.23
CA GLU A 59 11.69 15.99 8.45
C GLU A 59 12.95 15.22 8.00
N SER A 60 12.86 13.88 7.94
CA SER A 60 13.90 12.99 7.40
C SER A 60 13.71 12.69 5.89
N GLY A 61 12.75 13.37 5.26
CA GLY A 61 12.34 13.17 3.87
C GLY A 61 11.65 11.83 3.64
N ARG A 62 11.26 11.11 4.69
CA ARG A 62 10.70 9.77 4.58
C ARG A 62 9.22 9.83 4.23
N PHE A 63 8.78 8.91 3.38
CA PHE A 63 7.37 8.64 3.11
C PHE A 63 7.07 7.14 3.26
N GLN A 64 5.80 6.81 3.52
CA GLN A 64 5.36 5.42 3.61
C GLN A 64 3.91 5.25 3.16
N PHE A 65 3.68 4.21 2.35
CA PHE A 65 2.38 3.70 1.97
C PHE A 65 2.27 2.25 2.42
N THR A 66 1.26 1.93 3.21
CA THR A 66 0.97 0.58 3.68
C THR A 66 -0.28 0.05 2.97
N ASN A 67 -0.53 -1.26 3.14
CA ASN A 67 -1.72 -1.92 2.64
C ASN A 67 -1.91 -1.84 1.10
N LEU A 68 -0.81 -1.91 0.34
CA LEU A 68 -0.84 -1.84 -1.12
C LEU A 68 -1.17 -3.20 -1.74
N GLY A 69 -2.27 -3.29 -2.49
CA GLY A 69 -2.56 -4.49 -3.27
C GLY A 69 -1.55 -4.73 -4.40
N ARG A 70 -1.53 -5.94 -4.96
CA ARG A 70 -0.67 -6.25 -6.11
C ARG A 70 -1.19 -5.53 -7.36
N SER A 71 -0.48 -4.50 -7.81
CA SER A 71 -0.82 -3.73 -9.02
C SER A 71 0.39 -2.98 -9.56
N ALA A 72 0.26 -2.41 -10.75
CA ALA A 72 1.23 -1.47 -11.29
C ALA A 72 0.89 -0.05 -10.80
N TYR A 73 1.89 0.65 -10.29
CA TYR A 73 1.76 1.98 -9.73
C TYR A 73 2.80 2.92 -10.33
N PHE A 74 2.45 4.21 -10.44
CA PHE A 74 3.41 5.30 -10.61
C PHE A 74 3.52 6.12 -9.33
N LEU A 75 4.75 6.56 -9.05
CA LEU A 75 5.05 7.48 -7.98
C LEU A 75 5.27 8.87 -8.58
N VAL A 76 4.51 9.84 -8.12
CA VAL A 76 4.60 11.24 -8.55
C VAL A 76 5.05 12.07 -7.34
N ILE A 77 6.14 12.81 -7.49
CA ILE A 77 6.74 13.61 -6.43
C ILE A 77 6.75 15.08 -6.90
N THR A 78 6.22 15.98 -6.07
CA THR A 78 6.14 17.43 -6.34
C THR A 78 6.52 18.23 -5.11
#